data_AF-A0A7J8B1X1-F1
#
_entry.id   AF-A0A7J8B1X1-F1
#
_cell.length_a   1.000
_cell.length_b   1.000
_cell.length_c   1.000
_cell.angle_alpha   90.00
_cell.angle_beta   90.00
_cell.angle_gamma   90.00
#
_symmetry.space_group_name_H-M   'P 1'
#
loop_
_entity.id
_entity.type
_entity.pdbx_description
1 polymer ?
#
loop_
_entity_poly.entity_id
_entity_poly.type
_entity_poly.pdbx_seq_one_letter_code
_entity_poly.pdbx_strand_id
1 'polypeptide(L)'
;MEGRKNQVKDLEYKEPEETPPQKQEDKRIQKVEDNVSNLWDNFKRTNIRIMEVPEEEREQDTKNILKEMVTENFPHLVKKLDLKVQEAHRTPNKRNPKRTTPRHIIIKISRAKDKERILKAARKKSR
;
A
#
# COMPACT_ATOMS: atom_id res chain seq x y z
N MET A 1 61.89 24.80 7.19
CA MET A 1 60.50 24.60 6.73
C MET A 1 60.57 23.88 5.40
N GLU A 2 60.59 22.55 5.45
CA GLU A 2 60.82 21.74 4.25
C GLU A 2 59.72 20.69 4.11
N GLY A 3 59.01 20.80 2.99
CA GLY A 3 58.44 19.66 2.26
C GLY A 3 57.51 18.71 3.00
N ARG A 4 56.30 19.16 3.37
CA ARG A 4 55.12 18.27 3.39
C ARG A 4 54.09 18.76 2.39
N LYS A 5 54.42 18.63 1.10
CA LYS A 5 53.44 18.79 0.02
C LYS A 5 53.02 17.40 -0.45
N ASN A 6 51.84 17.00 0.01
CA ASN A 6 50.84 16.17 -0.67
C ASN A 6 51.34 14.91 -1.39
N GLN A 7 51.38 13.78 -0.66
CA GLN A 7 51.33 12.43 -1.25
C GLN A 7 49.88 11.93 -1.37
N VAL A 8 49.01 12.76 -1.95
CA VAL A 8 47.65 12.33 -2.31
C VAL A 8 47.51 12.59 -3.80
N LYS A 9 48.25 11.81 -4.60
CA LYS A 9 48.08 11.77 -6.05
C LYS A 9 47.75 10.34 -6.44
N ASP A 10 46.55 10.23 -7.00
CA ASP A 10 46.15 9.20 -7.98
C ASP A 10 45.74 7.83 -7.42
N LEU A 11 44.87 7.82 -6.40
CA LEU A 11 43.93 6.71 -6.23
C LEU A 11 42.67 7.05 -7.04
N GLU A 12 42.68 6.72 -8.33
CA GLU A 12 41.45 6.66 -9.11
C GLU A 12 40.51 5.66 -8.44
N TYR A 13 39.35 6.14 -7.99
CA TYR A 13 38.29 5.28 -7.49
C TYR A 13 37.75 4.47 -8.68
N LYS A 14 38.25 3.25 -8.86
CA LYS A 14 37.62 2.28 -9.75
C LYS A 14 36.37 1.75 -9.05
N GLU A 15 35.20 1.99 -9.63
CA GLU A 15 33.99 1.30 -9.20
C GLU A 15 34.28 -0.21 -9.23
N PRO A 16 33.94 -0.94 -8.17
CA PRO A 16 34.17 -2.38 -8.14
C PRO A 16 33.40 -3.02 -9.30
N GLU A 17 34.12 -3.61 -10.25
CA GLU A 17 33.49 -4.39 -11.31
C GLU A 17 32.81 -5.60 -10.67
N GLU A 18 31.48 -5.58 -10.68
CA GLU A 18 30.67 -6.69 -10.19
C GLU A 18 31.05 -7.98 -10.92
N THR A 19 31.46 -8.98 -10.14
CA THR A 19 31.85 -10.27 -10.67
C THR A 19 30.64 -10.98 -11.31
N PRO A 20 30.81 -11.80 -12.38
CA PRO A 20 29.71 -12.53 -13.00
C PRO A 20 28.82 -13.33 -12.02
N PRO A 21 29.37 -13.96 -10.96
CA PRO A 21 28.58 -14.59 -9.90
C PRO A 21 27.69 -13.60 -9.12
N GLN A 22 28.21 -12.44 -8.73
CA GLN A 22 27.43 -11.39 -8.05
C GLN A 22 26.26 -10.92 -8.93
N LYS A 23 26.52 -10.60 -10.20
CA LYS A 23 25.48 -10.22 -11.16
C LYS A 23 24.39 -11.28 -11.31
N GLN A 24 24.74 -12.56 -11.17
CA GLN A 24 23.78 -13.65 -11.24
C GLN A 24 22.96 -13.76 -9.94
N GLU A 25 23.57 -13.56 -8.78
CA GLU A 25 22.87 -13.50 -7.49
C GLU A 25 21.91 -12.32 -7.42
N ASP A 26 22.33 -11.13 -7.84
CA ASP A 26 21.48 -9.93 -7.84
C ASP A 26 20.26 -10.10 -8.75
N LYS A 27 20.45 -10.70 -9.94
CA LYS A 27 19.32 -11.06 -10.83
C LYS A 27 18.35 -12.05 -10.18
N ARG A 28 18.86 -12.98 -9.36
CA ARG A 28 18.00 -13.94 -8.64
C ARG A 28 17.24 -13.23 -7.51
N ILE A 29 17.90 -12.35 -6.76
CA ILE A 29 17.27 -11.56 -5.69
C ILE A 29 16.18 -10.69 -6.28
N GLN A 30 16.47 -9.92 -7.33
CA GLN A 30 15.49 -9.07 -8.01
C GLN A 30 14.27 -9.88 -8.47
N LYS A 31 14.49 -11.05 -9.07
CA LYS A 31 13.38 -11.93 -9.49
C LYS A 31 12.53 -12.39 -8.32
N VAL A 32 13.13 -12.64 -7.15
CA VAL A 32 12.40 -13.02 -5.93
C VAL A 32 11.59 -11.83 -5.40
N GLU A 33 12.17 -10.64 -5.37
CA GLU A 33 11.48 -9.41 -4.94
C GLU A 33 10.28 -9.08 -5.82
N ASP A 34 10.43 -9.20 -7.13
CA ASP A 34 9.35 -9.01 -8.10
C ASP A 34 8.22 -10.04 -7.86
N ASN A 35 8.58 -11.30 -7.62
CA ASN A 35 7.60 -12.35 -7.32
C ASN A 35 6.85 -12.08 -6.00
N VAL A 36 7.56 -11.66 -4.95
CA VAL A 36 6.96 -11.31 -3.67
C VAL A 36 6.00 -10.13 -3.85
N SER A 37 6.38 -9.11 -4.61
CA SER A 37 5.55 -7.95 -4.89
C SER A 37 4.28 -8.34 -5.65
N ASN A 38 4.41 -9.15 -6.71
CA ASN A 38 3.26 -9.65 -7.48
C ASN A 38 2.29 -10.48 -6.62
N LEU A 39 2.81 -11.33 -5.72
CA LEU A 39 1.99 -12.09 -4.78
C LEU A 39 1.22 -11.18 -3.82
N TRP A 40 1.89 -10.16 -3.27
CA TRP A 40 1.25 -9.18 -2.40
C TRP A 40 0.16 -8.37 -3.11
N ASP A 41 0.40 -7.96 -4.35
CA ASP A 41 -0.59 -7.24 -5.16
C ASP A 41 -1.80 -8.11 -5.47
N ASN A 42 -1.58 -9.38 -5.78
CA ASN A 42 -2.66 -10.33 -6.00
C ASN A 42 -3.48 -10.55 -4.72
N PHE A 43 -2.82 -10.70 -3.56
CA PHE A 43 -3.50 -10.84 -2.27
C PHE A 43 -4.30 -9.59 -1.89
N LYS A 44 -3.78 -8.39 -2.18
CA LYS A 44 -4.42 -7.10 -1.90
C LYS A 44 -5.37 -6.66 -3.01
N ARG A 45 -5.52 -7.44 -4.07
CA ARG A 45 -6.34 -7.10 -5.25
C ARG A 45 -7.76 -6.76 -4.87
N THR A 46 -8.33 -7.43 -3.87
CA THR A 46 -9.70 -7.21 -3.38
C THR A 46 -9.81 -6.23 -2.21
N ASN A 47 -8.71 -5.63 -1.77
CA ASN A 47 -8.69 -4.76 -0.59
C ASN A 47 -8.91 -3.30 -0.97
N ILE A 48 -9.79 -2.60 -0.24
CA ILE A 48 -9.99 -1.15 -0.30
C ILE A 48 -9.45 -0.55 1.00
N ARG A 49 -8.71 0.56 0.87
CA ARG A 49 -8.22 1.33 2.01
C ARG A 49 -9.05 2.60 2.14
N ILE A 50 -9.66 2.80 3.30
CA ILE A 50 -10.40 4.02 3.63
C ILE A 50 -9.58 4.79 4.68
N MET A 51 -9.43 6.09 4.45
CA MET A 51 -8.67 7.01 5.31
C MET A 51 -9.64 7.98 5.99
N GLU A 52 -9.15 8.66 7.02
CA GLU A 52 -9.86 9.77 7.70
C GLU A 52 -11.21 9.41 8.35
N VAL A 53 -11.49 8.13 8.56
CA VAL A 53 -12.67 7.71 9.32
C VAL A 53 -12.40 7.91 10.82
N PRO A 54 -13.20 8.68 11.57
CA PRO A 54 -12.99 8.92 12.99
C PRO A 54 -12.95 7.61 13.80
N GLU A 55 -12.21 7.61 14.90
CA GLU A 55 -12.17 6.49 15.84
C GLU A 55 -13.21 6.73 16.94
N GLU A 56 -14.36 6.06 16.84
CA GLU A 56 -15.36 6.04 17.92
C GLU A 56 -14.89 5.15 19.09
N GLU A 57 -15.41 5.37 20.31
CA GLU A 57 -15.06 4.58 21.51
C GLU A 57 -15.46 3.11 21.39
N ARG A 58 -16.51 2.83 20.62
CA ARG A 58 -16.86 1.48 20.18
C ARG A 58 -16.33 1.32 18.76
N GLU A 59 -15.75 0.15 18.46
CA GLU A 59 -15.49 -0.19 17.06
C GLU A 59 -16.84 -0.32 16.35
N GLN A 60 -17.30 0.78 15.77
CA GLN A 60 -18.42 0.82 14.84
C GLN A 60 -18.23 -0.28 13.81
N ASP A 61 -19.31 -0.94 13.38
CA ASP A 61 -19.26 -2.07 12.47
C ASP A 61 -18.50 -1.70 11.20
N THR A 62 -17.19 -1.97 11.19
CA THR A 62 -16.29 -1.56 10.10
C THR A 62 -16.69 -2.17 8.77
N LYS A 63 -17.49 -3.25 8.82
CA LYS A 63 -18.11 -3.91 7.68
C LYS A 63 -19.17 -3.05 6.98
N ASN A 64 -19.88 -2.18 7.71
CA ASN A 64 -20.97 -1.37 7.17
C ASN A 64 -20.49 -0.03 6.59
N ILE A 65 -19.36 0.49 7.06
CA ILE A 65 -18.78 1.77 6.62
C ILE A 65 -18.66 1.85 5.09
N LEU A 66 -18.21 0.79 4.42
CA LEU A 66 -18.14 0.79 2.96
C LEU A 66 -19.52 0.94 2.30
N LYS A 67 -20.53 0.24 2.83
CA LYS A 67 -21.89 0.30 2.29
C LYS A 67 -22.50 1.69 2.50
N GLU A 68 -22.32 2.27 3.69
CA GLU A 68 -22.76 3.62 4.01
C GLU A 68 -22.09 4.65 3.10
N MET A 69 -20.76 4.64 3.00
CA MET A 69 -20.02 5.55 2.12
C MET A 69 -20.44 5.43 0.66
N VAL A 70 -20.64 4.21 0.14
CA VAL A 70 -21.08 4.01 -1.24
C VAL A 70 -22.53 4.47 -1.42
N THR A 71 -23.40 4.30 -0.43
CA THR A 71 -24.80 4.76 -0.49
C THR A 71 -24.88 6.27 -0.50
N GLU A 72 -24.12 6.93 0.38
CA GLU A 72 -24.06 8.39 0.47
C GLU A 72 -23.42 9.02 -0.77
N ASN A 73 -22.31 8.47 -1.26
CA ASN A 73 -21.53 9.10 -2.31
C ASN A 73 -21.87 8.62 -3.73
N PHE A 74 -22.30 7.36 -3.88
CA PHE A 74 -22.50 6.69 -5.17
C PHE A 74 -23.78 5.83 -5.18
N PRO A 75 -24.97 6.41 -4.93
CA PRO A 75 -26.22 5.64 -4.80
C PRO A 75 -26.56 4.81 -6.06
N HIS A 76 -26.08 5.23 -7.23
CA HIS A 76 -26.23 4.49 -8.49
C HIS A 76 -25.44 3.16 -8.53
N LEU A 77 -24.40 3.02 -7.70
CA LEU A 77 -23.61 1.78 -7.58
C LEU A 77 -24.27 0.80 -6.61
N VAL A 78 -24.93 1.26 -5.55
CA VAL A 78 -25.62 0.39 -4.59
C VAL A 78 -26.65 -0.50 -5.27
N LYS A 79 -27.44 0.06 -6.20
CA LYS A 79 -28.44 -0.71 -6.95
C LYS A 79 -27.84 -1.73 -7.92
N LYS A 80 -26.56 -1.56 -8.32
CA LYS A 80 -25.90 -2.39 -9.34
C LYS A 80 -24.90 -3.39 -8.75
N LEU A 81 -24.45 -3.18 -7.52
CA LEU A 81 -23.40 -3.96 -6.86
C LEU A 81 -23.99 -4.66 -5.64
N ASP A 82 -23.94 -5.99 -5.63
CA ASP A 82 -24.13 -6.77 -4.43
C ASP A 82 -22.84 -6.74 -3.58
N LEU A 83 -22.66 -5.65 -2.84
CA LEU A 83 -21.44 -5.39 -2.05
C LEU A 83 -21.32 -6.35 -0.87
N LYS A 84 -20.67 -7.49 -1.13
CA LYS A 84 -20.30 -8.47 -0.11
C LYS A 84 -18.91 -8.19 0.46
N VAL A 85 -18.89 -7.59 1.64
CA VAL A 85 -17.69 -7.43 2.48
C VAL A 85 -17.38 -8.76 3.16
N GLN A 86 -16.16 -9.25 3.01
CA GLN A 86 -15.67 -10.45 3.71
C GLN A 86 -15.10 -10.07 5.07
N GLU A 87 -14.21 -9.09 5.07
CA GLU A 87 -13.49 -8.65 6.25
C GLU A 87 -13.36 -7.13 6.23
N ALA A 88 -13.38 -6.53 7.41
CA ALA A 88 -13.06 -5.13 7.61
C ALA A 88 -12.33 -5.01 8.95
N HIS A 89 -11.23 -4.30 8.97
CA HIS A 89 -10.47 -4.05 10.19
C HIS A 89 -9.66 -2.75 10.09
N ARG A 90 -9.35 -2.16 11.24
CA ARG A 90 -8.46 -1.00 11.35
C ARG A 90 -7.00 -1.47 11.31
N THR A 91 -6.14 -0.72 10.63
CA THR A 91 -4.70 -0.99 10.57
C THR A 91 -3.88 0.19 11.10
N PRO A 92 -2.92 -0.04 12.02
CA PRO A 92 -2.64 -1.29 12.74
C PRO A 92 -3.79 -1.72 13.67
N ASN A 93 -3.89 -3.02 13.99
CA ASN A 93 -4.96 -3.53 14.87
C ASN A 93 -4.97 -2.86 16.25
N LYS A 94 -3.79 -2.50 16.79
CA LYS A 94 -3.65 -1.76 18.04
C LYS A 94 -3.64 -0.26 17.80
N ARG A 95 -4.47 0.47 18.53
CA ARG A 95 -4.43 1.94 18.57
C ARG A 95 -3.16 2.39 19.29
N ASN A 96 -2.42 3.33 18.69
CA ASN A 96 -1.30 4.00 19.34
C ASN A 96 -1.81 5.31 19.97
N PRO A 97 -1.81 5.47 21.30
CA PRO A 97 -2.28 6.69 21.96
C PRO A 97 -1.54 7.96 21.55
N LYS A 98 -0.28 7.85 21.10
CA LYS A 98 0.53 8.99 20.64
C LYS A 98 0.14 9.47 19.25
N ARG A 99 -0.67 8.70 18.50
CA ARG A 99 -1.05 9.02 17.13
C ARG A 99 -2.34 9.85 17.15
N THR A 100 -2.27 11.06 16.59
CA THR A 100 -3.42 11.97 16.48
C THR A 100 -4.30 11.68 15.27
N THR A 101 -3.74 11.04 14.22
CA THR A 101 -4.50 10.68 13.02
C THR A 101 -5.28 9.37 13.20
N PRO A 102 -6.53 9.29 12.72
CA PRO A 102 -7.30 8.06 12.76
C PRO A 102 -6.61 6.92 11.99
N ARG A 103 -6.74 5.68 12.48
CA ARG A 103 -6.25 4.51 11.76
C ARG A 103 -7.03 4.28 10.47
N HIS A 104 -6.32 3.81 9.45
CA HIS A 104 -6.95 3.47 8.18
C HIS A 104 -7.73 2.17 8.33
N ILE A 105 -8.82 2.02 7.56
CA ILE A 105 -9.58 0.77 7.50
C ILE A 105 -9.16 0.03 6.24
N ILE A 106 -8.88 -1.26 6.37
CA ILE A 106 -8.74 -2.17 5.24
C ILE A 106 -10.03 -2.98 5.17
N ILE A 107 -10.68 -2.94 4.01
CA ILE A 107 -11.91 -3.70 3.73
C ILE A 107 -11.64 -4.65 2.59
N LYS A 108 -11.82 -5.95 2.83
CA LYS A 108 -11.74 -6.99 1.82
C LYS A 108 -13.13 -7.26 1.26
N ILE A 109 -13.30 -7.00 -0.03
CA ILE A 109 -14.54 -7.29 -0.73
C ILE A 109 -14.44 -8.61 -1.50
N SER A 110 -15.58 -9.23 -1.79
CA SER A 110 -15.57 -10.56 -2.41
C SER A 110 -15.15 -10.55 -3.88
N ARG A 111 -15.32 -9.43 -4.60
CA ARG A 111 -15.13 -9.35 -6.06
C ARG A 111 -14.24 -8.18 -6.42
N ALA A 112 -13.08 -8.43 -7.04
CA ALA A 112 -12.15 -7.39 -7.47
C ALA A 112 -12.78 -6.36 -8.43
N LYS A 113 -13.70 -6.80 -9.31
CA LYS A 113 -14.43 -5.92 -10.25
C LYS A 113 -15.25 -4.85 -9.53
N ASP A 114 -15.78 -5.15 -8.34
CA ASP A 114 -16.59 -4.19 -7.59
C ASP A 114 -15.71 -3.10 -6.98
N LYS A 115 -14.51 -3.44 -6.51
CA LYS A 115 -13.48 -2.48 -6.07
C LYS A 115 -13.10 -1.55 -7.20
N GLU A 116 -12.83 -2.09 -8.39
CA GLU A 116 -12.46 -1.28 -9.55
C GLU A 116 -13.56 -0.26 -9.89
N ARG A 117 -14.83 -0.67 -9.84
CA ARG A 117 -15.98 0.23 -10.08
C ARG A 117 -16.09 1.33 -9.02
N ILE A 118 -15.96 0.99 -7.74
CA ILE A 118 -15.98 1.96 -6.63
C ILE A 118 -14.84 2.96 -6.77
N LEU A 119 -13.60 2.48 -6.95
CA LEU A 119 -12.42 3.35 -7.08
C LEU A 119 -12.50 4.23 -8.32
N LYS A 120 -13.03 3.72 -9.44
CA LYS A 120 -13.26 4.51 -10.65
C LYS A 120 -14.29 5.61 -10.41
N ALA A 121 -15.36 5.34 -9.67
CA ALA A 121 -16.34 6.36 -9.31
C ALA A 121 -15.75 7.41 -8.36
N ALA A 122 -14.98 6.99 -7.36
CA ALA A 122 -14.27 7.90 -6.45
C ALA A 122 -13.30 8.84 -7.18
N ARG A 123 -12.49 8.31 -8.11
CA ARG A 123 -11.58 9.13 -8.95
C ARG A 123 -12.32 10.14 -9.82
N LYS A 124 -13.51 9.78 -10.32
CA LYS A 124 -14.33 10.69 -11.12
C LYS A 124 -14.96 11.81 -10.29
N LYS A 125 -15.34 11.54 -9.04
CA LYS A 125 -15.90 12.54 -8.12
C LYS A 125 -14.86 13.54 -7.62
N SER A 126 -13.58 13.14 -7.59
CA SER A 126 -12.46 14.01 -7.19
C SER A 126 -11.98 14.96 -8.31
N ARG A 127 -12.54 14.87 -9.52
CA ARG A 127 -12.30 15.80 -10.62
C ARG A 127 -13.49 16.74 -10.73
#